data_AF-A0A831SZZ4-F1
#
_entry.id   AF-A0A831SZZ4-F1
#
_cell.length_a   1.000
_cell.length_b   1.000
_cell.length_c   1.000
_cell.angle_alpha   90.00
_cell.angle_beta   90.00
_cell.angle_gamma   90.00
#
_symmetry.space_group_name_H-M   'P 1'
#
loop_
_entity.id
_entity.type
_entity.pdbx_description
1 polymer ?
#
loop_
_entity_poly.entity_id
_entity_poly.type
_entity_poly.pdbx_seq_one_letter_code
_entity_poly.pdbx_strand_id
1 'polypeptide(L)'
;MEFKKKDIVETGFSSSELYTDTRQKQINISNVDVGSIVAFEWAQKERPMVFQDIWYFQGREPVIVSRYTLQLPPNWTAKAVTFNHAEIAPAIVNNSYTWELSNLAPIARETRMPSLRQVSPWLAVSYSPPPNLQGYRAIQSWQDVSRWYTSLAGPQAELNDEIASQARQAVSAESSLLEKLRAVSRYVQKKIRYVAIEIGIGGYRPHAAGQIFRNGYGDCKDKVILMQARLKALGITSFPVLVYSGDADRVRPEFPSVR
;
A
#
# COMPACT_ATOMS: atom_id res chain seq x y z
N MET A 1 -12.04 34.05 5.21
CA MET A 1 -11.62 34.11 3.79
C MET A 1 -12.02 32.81 3.13
N GLU A 2 -12.58 32.85 1.91
CA GLU A 2 -13.00 31.66 1.17
C GLU A 2 -12.04 31.43 0.00
N PHE A 3 -11.50 30.21 -0.12
CA PHE A 3 -10.59 29.81 -1.19
C PHE A 3 -11.36 29.03 -2.26
N LYS A 4 -11.08 29.32 -3.53
CA LYS A 4 -11.71 28.68 -4.70
C LYS A 4 -10.73 27.72 -5.36
N LYS A 5 -11.22 26.92 -6.31
CA LYS A 5 -10.40 25.96 -7.07
C LYS A 5 -9.12 26.54 -7.69
N LYS A 6 -9.14 27.82 -8.08
CA LYS A 6 -7.98 28.52 -8.66
C LYS A 6 -6.85 28.77 -7.65
N ASP A 7 -7.16 28.72 -6.35
CA ASP A 7 -6.22 28.97 -5.25
C ASP A 7 -5.59 27.65 -4.76
N ILE A 8 -6.01 26.51 -5.34
CA ILE A 8 -5.46 25.18 -5.09
C ILE A 8 -4.35 24.91 -6.10
N VAL A 9 -3.16 24.60 -5.61
CA VAL A 9 -2.05 24.07 -6.40
C VAL A 9 -2.07 22.55 -6.33
N GLU A 10 -1.99 21.89 -7.48
CA GLU A 10 -1.86 20.44 -7.54
C GLU A 10 -0.40 20.04 -7.77
N THR A 11 0.12 19.16 -6.93
CA THR A 11 1.51 18.68 -6.97
C THR A 11 1.56 17.16 -7.01
N GLY A 12 2.72 16.60 -7.37
CA GLY A 12 3.01 15.19 -7.08
C GLY A 12 3.01 14.92 -5.57
N PHE A 13 2.66 13.70 -5.16
CA PHE A 13 2.61 13.31 -3.75
C PHE A 13 3.99 12.99 -3.16
N SER A 14 4.87 12.36 -3.94
CA SER A 14 6.22 12.01 -3.51
C SER A 14 7.25 12.30 -4.59
N SER A 15 8.43 12.77 -4.18
CA SER A 15 9.60 12.89 -5.05
C SER A 15 10.36 11.56 -5.21
N SER A 16 10.04 10.53 -4.42
CA SER A 16 10.67 9.21 -4.50
C SER A 16 10.06 8.31 -5.57
N GLU A 17 8.83 8.61 -6.01
CA GLU A 17 8.16 7.94 -7.12
C GLU A 17 8.40 8.75 -8.39
N LEU A 18 9.10 8.17 -9.37
CA LEU A 18 9.43 8.91 -10.60
C LEU A 18 8.16 9.16 -11.43
N TYR A 19 7.25 8.19 -11.44
CA TYR A 19 5.95 8.28 -12.08
C TYR A 19 4.87 7.71 -11.17
N THR A 20 3.89 8.53 -10.81
CA THR A 20 2.75 8.19 -9.95
C THR A 20 1.52 8.90 -10.48
N ASP A 21 0.34 8.31 -10.32
CA ASP A 21 -0.95 8.97 -10.54
C ASP A 21 -1.52 9.58 -9.25
N THR A 22 -0.81 9.44 -8.13
CA THR A 22 -1.16 10.11 -6.88
C THR A 22 -0.83 11.60 -6.98
N ARG A 23 -1.79 12.43 -6.60
CA ARG A 23 -1.70 13.90 -6.62
C ARG A 23 -2.09 14.45 -5.27
N GLN A 24 -1.46 15.55 -4.88
CA GLN A 24 -1.82 16.31 -3.68
C GLN A 24 -2.35 17.67 -4.09
N LYS A 25 -3.43 18.09 -3.45
CA LYS A 25 -3.95 19.46 -3.53
C LYS A 25 -3.44 20.26 -2.34
N GLN A 26 -2.80 21.38 -2.60
CA GLN A 26 -2.24 22.28 -1.59
C GLN A 26 -2.92 23.64 -1.71
N ILE A 27 -3.29 24.20 -0.56
CA ILE A 27 -3.79 25.58 -0.45
C ILE A 27 -2.84 26.30 0.49
N ASN A 28 -2.28 27.42 0.05
CA ASN A 28 -1.53 28.30 0.92
C ASN A 28 -2.50 29.32 1.53
N ILE A 29 -2.69 29.23 2.85
CA ILE A 29 -3.58 30.14 3.59
C ILE A 29 -2.72 31.27 4.16
N SER A 30 -2.58 32.35 3.39
CA SER A 30 -1.95 33.60 3.85
C SER A 30 -2.96 34.47 4.60
N ASN A 31 -2.51 35.17 5.65
CA ASN A 31 -3.32 36.02 6.56
C ASN A 31 -4.19 35.26 7.57
N VAL A 32 -3.53 34.46 8.41
CA VAL A 32 -4.15 33.86 9.60
C VAL A 32 -3.69 34.60 10.85
N ASP A 33 -4.65 35.03 11.67
CA ASP A 33 -4.41 35.62 12.98
C ASP A 33 -4.56 34.57 14.09
N VAL A 34 -3.98 34.84 15.27
CA VAL A 34 -4.20 34.01 16.46
C VAL A 34 -5.70 33.92 16.76
N GLY A 35 -6.21 32.69 16.86
CA GLY A 35 -7.65 32.41 17.05
C GLY A 35 -8.43 32.17 15.75
N SER A 36 -7.78 32.25 14.58
CA SER A 36 -8.42 31.90 13.31
C SER A 36 -8.81 30.43 13.24
N ILE A 37 -9.96 30.14 12.65
CA ILE A 37 -10.44 28.77 12.38
C ILE A 37 -10.27 28.47 10.89
N VAL A 38 -9.60 27.37 10.58
CA VAL A 38 -9.50 26.84 9.23
C VAL A 38 -10.50 25.69 9.08
N ALA A 39 -11.46 25.85 8.17
CA ALA A 39 -12.42 24.81 7.82
C ALA A 39 -12.30 24.48 6.33
N PHE A 40 -12.38 23.19 6.00
CA PHE A 40 -12.40 22.74 4.61
C PHE A 40 -13.20 21.45 4.49
N GLU A 41 -13.77 21.25 3.30
CA GLU A 41 -14.42 20.01 2.88
C GLU A 41 -13.93 19.63 1.49
N TRP A 42 -13.89 18.34 1.22
CA TRP A 42 -13.56 17.82 -0.10
C TRP A 42 -14.28 16.49 -0.34
N ALA A 43 -14.46 16.16 -1.61
CA ALA A 43 -15.01 14.90 -2.05
C ALA A 43 -14.14 14.33 -3.17
N GLN A 44 -13.94 13.01 -3.13
CA GLN A 44 -13.25 12.24 -4.16
C GLN A 44 -14.12 11.08 -4.60
N LYS A 45 -14.04 10.77 -5.89
CA LYS A 45 -14.61 9.57 -6.47
C LYS A 45 -13.48 8.69 -6.96
N GLU A 46 -13.41 7.48 -6.44
CA GLU A 46 -12.37 6.51 -6.79
C GLU A 46 -12.97 5.16 -7.16
N ARG A 47 -12.15 4.32 -7.80
CA ARG A 47 -12.42 2.91 -8.05
C ARG A 47 -11.41 2.12 -7.24
N PRO A 48 -11.74 1.72 -6.00
CA PRO A 48 -10.78 1.07 -5.14
C PRO A 48 -10.42 -0.31 -5.69
N MET A 49 -9.13 -0.66 -5.60
CA MET A 49 -8.64 -1.98 -6.01
C MET A 49 -9.01 -3.08 -5.01
N VAL A 50 -9.12 -2.69 -3.74
CA VAL A 50 -9.51 -3.51 -2.61
C VAL A 50 -10.49 -2.74 -1.75
N PHE A 51 -11.47 -3.44 -1.18
CA PHE A 51 -12.53 -2.85 -0.36
C PHE A 51 -12.11 -2.69 1.09
N GLN A 52 -11.09 -1.86 1.30
CA GLN A 52 -10.52 -1.57 2.60
C GLN A 52 -10.19 -0.09 2.70
N ASP A 53 -10.31 0.46 3.90
CA ASP A 53 -9.94 1.84 4.21
C ASP A 53 -9.25 1.95 5.58
N ILE A 54 -8.55 3.07 5.78
CA ILE A 54 -7.81 3.36 7.01
C ILE A 54 -8.14 4.76 7.49
N TRP A 55 -8.50 4.90 8.77
CA TRP A 55 -8.79 6.18 9.38
C TRP A 55 -7.99 6.39 10.67
N TYR A 56 -7.16 7.42 10.71
CA TYR A 56 -6.47 7.86 11.93
C TYR A 56 -7.35 8.89 12.65
N PHE A 57 -7.66 8.64 13.92
CA PHE A 57 -8.50 9.56 14.69
C PHE A 57 -7.76 10.80 15.15
N GLN A 58 -6.43 10.75 15.17
CA GLN A 58 -5.61 11.76 15.82
C GLN A 58 -4.28 12.01 15.10
N GLY A 59 -3.84 13.27 15.18
CA GLY A 59 -2.49 13.69 14.81
C GLY A 59 -1.72 14.28 16.00
N ARG A 60 -0.89 15.29 15.72
CA ARG A 60 -0.14 16.01 16.76
C ARG A 60 -1.01 17.00 17.54
N GLU A 61 -2.07 17.48 16.90
CA GLU A 61 -2.99 18.44 17.49
C GLU A 61 -4.06 17.76 18.35
N PRO A 62 -4.63 18.47 19.34
CA PRO A 62 -5.79 17.97 20.07
C PRO A 62 -6.97 17.77 19.12
N VAL A 63 -7.78 16.74 19.39
CA VAL A 63 -8.97 16.43 18.61
C VAL A 63 -10.20 16.50 19.51
N ILE A 64 -11.09 17.46 19.23
CA ILE A 64 -12.37 17.57 19.94
C ILE A 64 -13.30 16.44 19.52
N VAL A 65 -13.46 16.21 18.21
CA VAL A 65 -14.21 15.09 17.62
C VAL A 65 -13.50 14.64 16.34
N SER A 66 -13.33 13.33 16.17
CA SER A 66 -12.98 12.70 14.89
C SER A 66 -13.94 11.55 14.63
N ARG A 67 -14.59 11.60 13.47
CA ARG A 67 -15.65 10.68 13.08
C ARG A 67 -15.37 10.11 11.71
N TYR A 68 -15.46 8.79 11.60
CA TYR A 68 -15.44 8.06 10.33
C TYR A 68 -16.80 7.41 10.11
N THR A 69 -17.43 7.73 8.99
CA THR A 69 -18.73 7.18 8.59
C THR A 69 -18.60 6.46 7.26
N LEU A 70 -18.98 5.18 7.24
CA LEU A 70 -19.02 4.34 6.04
C LEU A 70 -20.47 3.99 5.70
N GLN A 71 -20.99 4.61 4.65
CA GLN A 71 -22.29 4.25 4.08
C GLN A 71 -22.11 3.16 3.02
N LEU A 72 -22.74 2.01 3.22
CA LEU A 72 -22.65 0.89 2.30
C LEU A 72 -23.98 0.65 1.55
N PRO A 73 -23.95 0.13 0.31
CA PRO A 73 -25.14 -0.33 -0.40
C PRO A 73 -25.86 -1.45 0.38
N PRO A 74 -27.16 -1.70 0.14
CA PRO A 74 -27.88 -2.78 0.81
C PRO A 74 -27.16 -4.13 0.70
N ASN A 75 -27.18 -4.91 1.78
CA ASN A 75 -26.57 -6.25 1.90
C ASN A 75 -25.03 -6.30 1.85
N TRP A 76 -24.36 -5.15 1.79
CA TRP A 76 -22.93 -5.08 2.07
C TRP A 76 -22.69 -5.07 3.57
N THR A 77 -21.54 -5.60 4.00
CA THR A 77 -21.15 -5.64 5.41
C THR A 77 -19.79 -5.01 5.61
N ALA A 78 -19.54 -4.44 6.80
CA ALA A 78 -18.25 -3.92 7.20
C ALA A 78 -17.74 -4.60 8.47
N LYS A 79 -16.42 -4.73 8.58
CA LYS A 79 -15.69 -5.08 9.80
C LYS A 79 -14.57 -4.08 9.99
N ALA A 80 -14.23 -3.77 11.23
CA ALA A 80 -13.10 -2.92 11.53
C ALA A 80 -12.22 -3.53 12.62
N VAL A 81 -10.92 -3.27 12.52
CA VAL A 81 -9.94 -3.58 13.56
C VAL A 81 -9.44 -2.26 14.11
N THR A 82 -9.48 -2.12 15.44
CA THR A 82 -8.93 -0.93 16.13
C THR A 82 -7.47 -1.16 16.47
N PHE A 83 -6.66 -0.13 16.22
CA PHE A 83 -5.24 -0.09 16.57
C PHE A 83 -5.00 1.02 17.58
N ASN A 84 -4.09 0.76 18.53
CA ASN A 84 -3.60 1.72 19.53
C ASN A 84 -4.69 2.35 20.41
N HIS A 85 -5.80 1.64 20.57
CA HIS A 85 -6.92 2.01 21.42
C HIS A 85 -7.74 0.75 21.74
N ALA A 86 -8.54 0.80 22.81
CA ALA A 86 -9.57 -0.20 23.04
C ALA A 86 -10.55 -0.25 21.85
N GLU A 87 -11.20 -1.39 21.64
CA GLU A 87 -12.14 -1.57 20.53
C GLU A 87 -13.18 -0.44 20.47
N ILE A 88 -13.34 0.14 19.28
CA ILE A 88 -14.34 1.17 19.01
C ILE A 88 -15.51 0.49 18.28
N ALA A 89 -16.62 0.28 18.98
CA ALA A 89 -17.82 -0.27 18.37
C ALA A 89 -18.51 0.79 17.48
N PRO A 90 -18.95 0.44 16.25
CA PRO A 90 -19.69 1.36 15.42
C PRO A 90 -21.14 1.54 15.90
N ALA A 91 -21.66 2.76 15.80
CA ALA A 91 -23.10 2.98 15.73
C ALA A 91 -23.59 2.64 14.32
N ILE A 92 -24.61 1.78 14.21
CA ILE A 92 -25.13 1.28 12.93
C ILE A 92 -26.58 1.73 12.72
N VAL A 93 -26.82 2.49 11.66
CA VAL A 93 -28.17 2.94 11.26
C VAL A 93 -28.28 2.89 9.74
N ASN A 94 -29.30 2.22 9.19
CA ASN A 94 -29.55 2.15 7.73
C ASN A 94 -28.31 1.75 6.89
N ASN A 95 -27.57 0.74 7.35
CA ASN A 95 -26.33 0.27 6.73
C ASN A 95 -25.20 1.33 6.64
N SER A 96 -25.29 2.37 7.47
CA SER A 96 -24.22 3.32 7.77
C SER A 96 -23.54 2.90 9.06
N TYR A 97 -22.23 2.75 9.02
CA TYR A 97 -21.39 2.44 10.17
C TYR A 97 -20.63 3.70 10.59
N THR A 98 -20.79 4.14 11.83
CA THR A 98 -20.11 5.33 12.35
C THR A 98 -19.23 4.99 13.54
N TRP A 99 -17.95 5.30 13.43
CA TRP A 99 -16.98 5.24 14.52
C TRP A 99 -16.56 6.66 14.89
N GLU A 100 -16.44 6.93 16.19
CA GLU A 100 -16.11 8.25 16.70
C GLU A 100 -15.22 8.16 17.93
N LEU A 101 -14.26 9.08 18.01
CA LEU A 101 -13.55 9.40 19.25
C LEU A 101 -13.63 10.90 19.48
N SER A 102 -13.68 11.28 20.76
CA SER A 102 -13.83 12.66 21.20
C SER A 102 -12.84 12.98 22.31
N ASN A 103 -12.45 14.25 22.41
CA ASN A 103 -11.55 14.78 23.44
C ASN A 103 -10.19 14.06 23.53
N LEU A 104 -9.54 13.81 22.39
CA LEU A 104 -8.21 13.20 22.35
C LEU A 104 -7.13 14.27 22.60
N ALA A 105 -6.31 14.04 23.63
CA ALA A 105 -5.20 14.91 24.02
C ALA A 105 -4.05 14.85 23.01
N PRO A 106 -3.36 15.96 22.69
CA PRO A 106 -2.37 16.00 21.60
C PRO A 106 -1.23 15.00 21.81
N ILE A 107 -0.75 14.41 20.71
CA ILE A 107 0.42 13.53 20.74
C ILE A 107 1.68 14.39 20.62
N ALA A 108 2.32 14.64 21.76
CA ALA A 108 3.55 15.41 21.86
C ALA A 108 4.69 14.76 21.04
N ARG A 109 5.55 15.58 20.43
CA ARG A 109 6.76 15.09 19.78
C ARG A 109 7.83 14.81 20.83
N GLU A 110 8.24 13.57 20.94
CA GLU A 110 9.37 13.18 21.78
C GLU A 110 10.53 12.66 20.94
N THR A 111 11.75 12.88 21.42
CA THR A 111 12.95 12.40 20.76
C THR A 111 12.94 10.87 20.72
N ARG A 112 13.09 10.28 19.52
CA ARG A 112 13.07 8.83 19.29
C ARG A 112 11.75 8.13 19.66
N MET A 113 10.63 8.86 19.76
CA MET A 113 9.32 8.22 19.86
C MET A 113 9.04 7.34 18.63
N PRO A 114 8.17 6.33 18.74
CA PRO A 114 7.63 5.62 17.59
C PRO A 114 6.98 6.58 16.58
N SER A 115 6.72 6.10 15.37
CA SER A 115 6.04 6.91 14.36
C SER A 115 4.66 7.35 14.88
N LEU A 116 4.16 8.51 14.44
CA LEU A 116 2.84 8.98 14.83
C LEU A 116 1.73 7.96 14.51
N ARG A 117 1.92 7.17 13.44
CA ARG A 117 0.99 6.12 13.02
C ARG A 117 0.97 4.93 13.99
N GLN A 118 2.06 4.71 14.72
CA GLN A 118 2.18 3.62 15.69
C GLN A 118 1.56 3.98 17.06
N VAL A 119 1.40 5.26 17.37
CA VAL A 119 0.85 5.69 18.67
C VAL A 119 -0.56 6.27 18.56
N SER A 120 -0.93 6.81 17.40
CA SER A 120 -2.27 7.36 17.18
C SER A 120 -3.32 6.23 17.12
N PRO A 121 -4.50 6.40 17.74
CA PRO A 121 -5.65 5.53 17.52
C PRO A 121 -6.09 5.54 16.05
N TRP A 122 -6.29 4.36 15.47
CA TRP A 122 -6.78 4.26 14.09
C TRP A 122 -7.61 3.01 13.84
N LEU A 123 -8.42 3.06 12.79
CA LEU A 123 -9.25 1.95 12.31
C LEU A 123 -8.75 1.45 10.97
N ALA A 124 -8.72 0.12 10.87
CA ALA A 124 -8.56 -0.59 9.63
C ALA A 124 -9.91 -1.21 9.27
N VAL A 125 -10.57 -0.68 8.24
CA VAL A 125 -11.94 -1.06 7.86
C VAL A 125 -11.91 -1.92 6.61
N SER A 126 -12.58 -3.06 6.64
CA SER A 126 -12.81 -3.92 5.47
C SER A 126 -14.30 -4.03 5.21
N TYR A 127 -14.72 -3.88 3.97
CA TYR A 127 -16.12 -4.01 3.58
C TYR A 127 -16.28 -5.03 2.45
N SER A 128 -17.36 -5.79 2.53
CA SER A 128 -17.59 -6.96 1.66
C SER A 128 -18.92 -6.84 0.94
N PRO A 129 -18.95 -7.11 -0.39
CA PRO A 129 -20.19 -7.24 -1.12
C PRO A 129 -20.94 -8.52 -0.70
N PRO A 130 -22.23 -8.64 -1.07
CA PRO A 130 -22.93 -9.91 -0.94
C PRO A 130 -22.24 -11.00 -1.79
N PRO A 131 -22.28 -12.29 -1.37
CA PRO A 131 -21.50 -13.37 -2.00
C PRO A 131 -21.70 -13.57 -3.50
N ASN A 132 -22.85 -13.16 -4.04
CA ASN A 132 -23.23 -13.37 -5.43
C ASN A 132 -22.86 -12.21 -6.37
N LEU A 133 -22.20 -11.15 -5.86
CA LEU A 133 -21.83 -10.01 -6.69
C LEU A 133 -20.62 -10.36 -7.59
N GLN A 134 -20.87 -10.54 -8.89
CA GLN A 134 -19.82 -10.86 -9.85
C GLN A 134 -18.82 -9.72 -10.04
N GLY A 135 -17.55 -10.07 -10.30
CA GLY A 135 -16.48 -9.11 -10.57
C GLY A 135 -15.84 -8.50 -9.32
N TYR A 136 -16.34 -8.84 -8.13
CA TYR A 136 -15.87 -8.28 -6.87
C TYR A 136 -15.47 -9.38 -5.89
N ARG A 137 -14.26 -9.27 -5.32
CA ARG A 137 -13.80 -10.14 -4.24
C ARG A 137 -13.24 -9.29 -3.13
N ALA A 138 -13.84 -9.39 -1.94
CA ALA A 138 -13.26 -8.81 -0.74
C ALA A 138 -12.07 -9.67 -0.26
N ILE A 139 -11.07 -9.02 0.30
CA ILE A 139 -10.00 -9.70 1.03
C ILE A 139 -10.55 -10.06 2.40
N GLN A 140 -10.68 -11.36 2.67
CA GLN A 140 -11.22 -11.87 3.94
C GLN A 140 -10.18 -12.67 4.75
N SER A 141 -9.06 -13.02 4.12
CA SER A 141 -8.01 -13.84 4.70
C SER A 141 -6.63 -13.48 4.12
N TRP A 142 -5.55 -13.84 4.81
CA TRP A 142 -4.20 -13.70 4.28
C TRP A 142 -3.97 -14.58 3.04
N GLN A 143 -4.71 -15.69 2.91
CA GLN A 143 -4.72 -16.49 1.70
C GLN A 143 -5.35 -15.72 0.52
N ASP A 144 -6.36 -14.86 0.75
CA ASP A 144 -6.89 -13.98 -0.30
C ASP A 144 -5.87 -12.94 -0.74
N VAL A 145 -5.15 -12.33 0.21
CA VAL A 145 -4.03 -11.42 -0.09
C VAL A 145 -3.00 -12.11 -0.98
N SER A 146 -2.57 -13.32 -0.60
CA SER A 146 -1.61 -14.12 -1.34
C SER A 146 -2.12 -14.48 -2.75
N ARG A 147 -3.36 -14.96 -2.87
CA ARG A 147 -3.98 -15.29 -4.17
C ARG A 147 -4.10 -14.07 -5.07
N TRP A 148 -4.56 -12.95 -4.52
CA TRP A 148 -4.71 -11.70 -5.25
C TRP A 148 -3.35 -11.24 -5.80
N TYR A 149 -2.32 -11.14 -4.96
CA TYR A 149 -1.00 -10.71 -5.41
C TYR A 149 -0.37 -11.71 -6.39
N THR A 150 -0.52 -13.02 -6.14
CA THR A 150 -0.03 -14.06 -7.05
C THR A 150 -0.68 -13.97 -8.43
N SER A 151 -1.97 -13.62 -8.51
CA SER A 151 -2.65 -13.40 -9.81
C SER A 151 -2.07 -12.24 -10.61
N LEU A 152 -1.44 -11.27 -9.95
CA LEU A 152 -0.79 -10.13 -10.58
C LEU A 152 0.66 -10.44 -10.95
N ALA A 153 1.39 -11.07 -10.04
CA ALA A 153 2.84 -11.25 -10.08
C ALA A 153 3.28 -12.54 -10.79
N GLY A 154 2.51 -13.63 -10.65
CA GLY A 154 2.85 -14.95 -11.17
C GLY A 154 3.12 -14.98 -12.68
N PRO A 155 2.20 -14.48 -13.53
CA PRO A 155 2.41 -14.41 -14.98
C PRO A 155 3.62 -13.56 -15.38
N GLN A 156 4.03 -12.61 -14.55
CA GLN A 156 5.14 -11.71 -14.84
C GLN A 156 6.51 -12.38 -14.61
N ALA A 157 6.54 -13.47 -13.83
CA ALA A 157 7.73 -14.25 -13.52
C ALA A 157 7.97 -15.44 -14.47
N GLU A 158 7.23 -15.50 -15.58
CA GLU A 158 7.40 -16.56 -16.57
C GLU A 158 8.83 -16.60 -17.11
N LEU A 159 9.30 -17.83 -17.38
CA LEU A 159 10.67 -18.05 -17.84
C LEU A 159 10.81 -17.48 -19.25
N ASN A 160 11.88 -16.72 -19.46
CA ASN A 160 12.27 -16.23 -20.77
C ASN A 160 13.64 -16.80 -21.13
N ASP A 161 13.83 -17.26 -22.37
CA ASP A 161 15.05 -17.96 -22.80
C ASP A 161 16.30 -17.10 -22.68
N GLU A 162 16.20 -15.80 -22.95
CA GLU A 162 17.31 -14.84 -22.81
C GLU A 162 17.75 -14.75 -21.34
N ILE A 163 16.79 -14.59 -20.43
CA ILE A 163 17.03 -14.57 -18.99
C ILE A 163 17.63 -15.91 -18.52
N ALA A 164 17.10 -17.03 -19.01
CA ALA A 164 17.54 -18.35 -18.60
C ALA A 164 18.97 -18.65 -19.04
N SER A 165 19.31 -18.32 -20.30
CA SER A 165 20.66 -18.44 -20.83
C SER A 165 21.65 -17.60 -20.02
N GLN A 166 21.34 -16.32 -19.79
CA GLN A 166 22.19 -15.41 -19.02
C GLN A 166 22.33 -15.80 -17.55
N ALA A 167 21.29 -16.39 -16.94
CA ALA A 167 21.38 -16.90 -15.58
C ALA A 167 22.32 -18.11 -15.50
N ARG A 168 22.20 -19.07 -16.43
CA ARG A 168 23.04 -20.27 -16.45
C ARG A 168 24.50 -19.98 -16.80
N GLN A 169 24.78 -19.01 -17.67
CA GLN A 169 26.15 -18.60 -17.97
C GLN A 169 26.85 -17.90 -16.80
N ALA A 170 26.10 -17.31 -15.87
CA ALA A 170 26.64 -16.57 -14.74
C ALA A 170 27.16 -17.46 -13.59
N VAL A 171 26.94 -18.78 -13.65
CA VAL A 171 27.30 -19.74 -12.61
C VAL A 171 27.80 -21.04 -13.25
N SER A 172 28.72 -21.75 -12.59
CA SER A 172 29.09 -23.09 -13.03
C SER A 172 28.02 -24.11 -12.60
N ALA A 173 27.99 -25.28 -13.26
CA ALA A 173 27.12 -26.38 -12.85
C ALA A 173 27.38 -26.82 -11.39
N GLU A 174 28.65 -26.79 -10.98
CA GLU A 174 29.15 -27.16 -9.64
C GLU A 174 28.97 -26.07 -8.58
N SER A 175 28.51 -24.87 -8.96
CA SER A 175 28.31 -23.78 -8.00
C SER A 175 27.31 -24.18 -6.90
N SER A 176 27.69 -23.88 -5.65
CA SER A 176 26.84 -24.06 -4.48
C SER A 176 25.57 -23.21 -4.58
N LEU A 177 24.54 -23.56 -3.79
CA LEU A 177 23.31 -22.77 -3.70
C LEU A 177 23.60 -21.31 -3.35
N LEU A 178 24.49 -21.06 -2.38
CA LEU A 178 24.83 -19.71 -1.94
C LEU A 178 25.52 -18.89 -3.05
N GLU A 179 26.39 -19.51 -3.85
CA GLU A 179 27.03 -18.85 -4.99
C GLU A 179 26.02 -18.49 -6.07
N LYS A 180 25.07 -19.39 -6.36
CA LYS A 180 23.97 -19.13 -7.29
C LYS A 180 23.09 -17.96 -6.83
N LEU A 181 22.69 -17.95 -5.56
CA LEU A 181 21.93 -16.85 -4.96
C LEU A 181 22.70 -15.52 -5.05
N ARG A 182 23.99 -15.50 -4.67
CA ARG A 182 24.85 -14.31 -4.75
C ARG A 182 25.02 -13.81 -6.18
N ALA A 183 25.16 -14.70 -7.17
CA ALA A 183 25.26 -14.30 -8.57
C ALA A 183 23.98 -13.61 -9.06
N VAL A 184 22.82 -14.19 -8.77
CA VAL A 184 21.53 -13.62 -9.14
C VAL A 184 21.27 -12.28 -8.43
N SER A 185 21.46 -12.21 -7.11
CA SER A 185 21.25 -10.97 -6.36
C SER A 185 22.17 -9.86 -6.83
N ARG A 186 23.47 -10.16 -7.07
CA ARG A 186 24.42 -9.17 -7.60
C ARG A 186 24.03 -8.66 -8.98
N TYR A 187 23.52 -9.53 -9.85
CA TYR A 187 23.03 -9.11 -11.16
C TYR A 187 21.90 -8.08 -11.01
N VAL A 188 20.85 -8.42 -10.25
CA VAL A 188 19.69 -7.54 -10.08
C VAL A 188 20.08 -6.21 -9.42
N GLN A 189 20.98 -6.24 -8.43
CA GLN A 189 21.47 -5.04 -7.77
C GLN A 189 22.28 -4.12 -8.69
N LYS A 190 23.16 -4.69 -9.53
CA LYS A 190 24.08 -3.92 -10.37
C LYS A 190 23.54 -3.55 -11.75
N LYS A 191 22.65 -4.37 -12.31
CA LYS A 191 22.18 -4.24 -13.70
C LYS A 191 20.78 -3.64 -13.81
N ILE A 192 20.01 -3.61 -12.72
CA ILE A 192 18.66 -3.02 -12.71
C ILE A 192 18.65 -1.73 -11.90
N ARG A 193 18.53 -0.61 -12.61
CA ARG A 193 18.38 0.72 -12.00
C ARG A 193 17.02 0.82 -11.32
N TYR A 194 16.98 1.33 -10.09
CA TYR A 194 15.73 1.48 -9.38
C TYR A 194 14.90 2.63 -9.98
N VAL A 195 13.70 2.34 -10.45
CA VAL A 195 12.75 3.32 -11.00
C VAL A 195 11.34 2.95 -10.55
N ALA A 196 10.77 3.72 -9.64
CA ALA A 196 9.40 3.55 -9.14
C ALA A 196 8.38 4.10 -10.14
N ILE A 197 7.56 3.20 -10.68
CA ILE A 197 6.44 3.50 -11.58
C ILE A 197 5.17 2.91 -10.94
N GLU A 198 4.37 3.79 -10.36
CA GLU A 198 3.24 3.45 -9.48
C GLU A 198 1.95 4.03 -10.09
N ILE A 199 1.60 3.61 -11.31
CA ILE A 199 0.40 4.10 -12.03
C ILE A 199 -0.67 3.00 -12.04
N GLY A 200 -1.83 3.28 -11.46
CA GLY A 200 -2.96 2.37 -11.38
C GLY A 200 -2.58 1.00 -10.81
N ILE A 201 -2.95 -0.09 -11.52
CA ILE A 201 -2.57 -1.45 -11.13
C ILE A 201 -1.06 -1.66 -11.10
N GLY A 202 -0.30 -0.83 -11.82
CA GLY A 202 1.16 -0.87 -11.87
C GLY A 202 1.81 -0.57 -10.53
N GLY A 203 1.08 -0.08 -9.52
CA GLY A 203 1.63 -0.01 -8.16
C GLY A 203 1.74 -1.37 -7.46
N TYR A 204 0.91 -2.34 -7.87
CA TYR A 204 0.92 -3.70 -7.32
C TYR A 204 1.45 -4.74 -8.30
N ARG A 205 1.19 -4.56 -9.59
CA ARG A 205 1.58 -5.48 -10.65
C ARG A 205 3.00 -5.15 -11.12
N PRO A 206 3.96 -6.06 -10.96
CA PRO A 206 5.28 -5.90 -11.55
C PRO A 206 5.21 -5.98 -13.09
N HIS A 207 6.21 -5.42 -13.75
CA HIS A 207 6.45 -5.63 -15.18
C HIS A 207 6.89 -7.07 -15.44
N ALA A 208 6.74 -7.52 -16.69
CA ALA A 208 7.21 -8.84 -17.10
C ALA A 208 8.74 -8.94 -16.95
N ALA A 209 9.25 -10.07 -16.44
CA ALA A 209 10.67 -10.29 -16.22
C ALA A 209 11.53 -9.99 -17.46
N GLY A 210 11.05 -10.37 -18.65
CA GLY A 210 11.71 -10.09 -19.94
C GLY A 210 11.82 -8.59 -20.24
N GLN A 211 10.79 -7.82 -19.91
CA GLN A 211 10.81 -6.36 -20.08
C GLN A 211 11.80 -5.71 -19.12
N ILE A 212 11.78 -6.11 -17.85
CA ILE A 212 12.72 -5.61 -16.82
C ILE A 212 14.17 -5.91 -17.24
N PHE A 213 14.41 -7.13 -17.72
CA PHE A 213 15.72 -7.58 -18.18
C PHE A 213 16.25 -6.73 -19.33
N ARG A 214 15.45 -6.51 -20.38
CA ARG A 214 15.85 -5.72 -21.55
C ARG A 214 15.98 -4.24 -21.26
N ASN A 215 15.08 -3.69 -20.44
CA ASN A 215 15.05 -2.25 -20.16
C ASN A 215 16.10 -1.82 -19.13
N GLY A 216 16.56 -2.74 -18.28
CA GLY A 216 17.58 -2.46 -17.27
C GLY A 216 17.10 -1.55 -16.13
N TYR A 217 15.78 -1.44 -15.92
CA TYR A 217 15.21 -0.70 -14.81
C TYR A 217 13.93 -1.36 -14.26
N GLY A 218 13.61 -1.04 -13.01
CA GLY A 218 12.40 -1.46 -12.31
C GLY A 218 12.48 -1.13 -10.83
N ASP A 219 11.38 -1.24 -10.11
CA ASP A 219 11.28 -0.96 -8.67
C ASP A 219 11.42 -2.22 -7.79
N CYS A 220 10.89 -2.17 -6.55
CA CYS A 220 11.00 -3.28 -5.60
C CYS A 220 10.34 -4.56 -6.12
N LYS A 221 9.11 -4.49 -6.64
CA LYS A 221 8.36 -5.66 -7.14
C LYS A 221 8.97 -6.20 -8.43
N ASP A 222 9.44 -5.32 -9.32
CA ASP A 222 10.12 -5.72 -10.56
C ASP A 222 11.41 -6.49 -10.27
N LYS A 223 12.23 -5.99 -9.34
CA LYS A 223 13.48 -6.67 -8.95
C LYS A 223 13.23 -8.06 -8.37
N VAL A 224 12.16 -8.22 -7.58
CA VAL A 224 11.75 -9.52 -7.04
C VAL A 224 11.35 -10.48 -8.16
N ILE A 225 10.56 -10.03 -9.13
CA ILE A 225 10.12 -10.86 -10.26
C ILE A 225 11.29 -11.29 -11.15
N LEU A 226 12.21 -10.38 -11.49
CA LEU A 226 13.38 -10.75 -12.26
C LEU A 226 14.28 -11.73 -11.49
N MET A 227 14.44 -11.53 -10.18
CA MET A 227 15.18 -12.47 -9.33
C MET A 227 14.53 -13.86 -9.33
N GLN A 228 13.20 -13.94 -9.19
CA GLN A 228 12.46 -15.19 -9.23
C GLN A 228 12.63 -15.93 -10.57
N ALA A 229 12.51 -15.23 -11.71
CA ALA A 229 12.69 -15.82 -13.03
C ALA A 229 14.11 -16.38 -13.24
N ARG A 230 15.15 -15.66 -12.78
CA ARG A 230 16.55 -16.12 -12.85
C ARG A 230 16.82 -17.31 -11.94
N LEU A 231 16.25 -17.34 -10.73
CA LEU A 231 16.37 -18.47 -9.81
C LEU A 231 15.69 -19.72 -10.39
N LYS A 232 14.50 -19.55 -10.97
CA LYS A 232 13.78 -20.63 -11.67
C LYS A 232 14.61 -21.23 -12.81
N ALA A 233 15.34 -20.41 -13.57
CA ALA A 233 16.23 -20.87 -14.64
C ALA A 233 17.39 -21.78 -14.14
N LEU A 234 17.78 -21.60 -12.87
CA LEU A 234 18.81 -22.38 -12.19
C LEU A 234 18.23 -23.57 -11.40
N GLY A 235 16.94 -23.87 -11.54
CA GLY A 235 16.26 -24.94 -10.81
C GLY A 235 15.98 -24.61 -9.34
N ILE A 236 16.05 -23.34 -8.94
CA ILE A 236 15.81 -22.90 -7.57
C ILE A 236 14.38 -22.36 -7.44
N THR A 237 13.55 -23.07 -6.68
CA THR A 237 12.22 -22.60 -6.32
C THR A 237 12.30 -21.42 -5.37
N SER A 238 11.55 -20.35 -5.66
CA SER A 238 11.50 -19.15 -4.83
C SER A 238 10.11 -18.54 -4.84
N PHE A 239 9.73 -17.93 -3.72
CA PHE A 239 8.42 -17.32 -3.51
C PHE A 239 8.60 -15.85 -3.08
N PRO A 240 7.94 -14.89 -3.74
CA PRO A 240 7.88 -13.51 -3.27
C PRO A 240 7.23 -13.45 -1.88
N VAL A 241 7.76 -12.58 -1.03
CA VAL A 241 7.16 -12.27 0.28
C VAL A 241 6.81 -10.80 0.29
N LEU A 242 5.55 -10.48 0.58
CA LEU A 242 5.10 -9.12 0.82
C LEU A 242 5.47 -8.73 2.25
N VAL A 243 6.10 -7.58 2.41
CA VAL A 243 6.56 -7.07 3.71
C VAL A 243 6.13 -5.61 3.82
N TYR A 244 5.51 -5.25 4.94
CA TYR A 244 5.31 -3.85 5.29
C TYR A 244 6.61 -3.30 5.88
N SER A 245 7.16 -2.25 5.26
CA SER A 245 8.46 -1.66 5.63
C SER A 245 8.38 -0.55 6.69
N GLY A 246 7.19 -0.34 7.28
CA GLY A 246 6.98 0.64 8.35
C GLY A 246 6.93 0.00 9.74
N ASP A 247 6.01 0.48 10.58
CA ASP A 247 5.78 0.00 11.94
C ASP A 247 5.56 -1.53 12.00
N ALA A 248 6.29 -2.20 12.92
CA ALA A 248 6.35 -3.65 13.02
C ALA A 248 5.03 -4.32 13.45
N ASP A 249 4.13 -3.58 14.09
CA ASP A 249 2.86 -4.02 14.65
C ASP A 249 1.65 -3.75 13.75
N ARG A 250 1.89 -3.23 12.53
CA ARG A 250 0.82 -2.96 11.55
C ARG A 250 0.24 -4.24 10.97
N VAL A 251 1.07 -5.23 10.68
CA VAL A 251 0.63 -6.49 10.05
C VAL A 251 0.05 -7.39 11.13
N ARG A 252 -1.28 -7.52 11.17
CA ARG A 252 -1.97 -8.31 12.19
C ARG A 252 -2.82 -9.44 11.58
N PRO A 253 -2.92 -10.62 12.23
CA PRO A 253 -3.74 -11.73 11.75
C PRO A 253 -5.19 -11.34 11.43
N GLU A 254 -5.78 -10.47 12.23
CA GLU A 254 -7.17 -10.01 12.14
C GLU A 254 -7.45 -8.99 11.02
N PHE A 255 -6.41 -8.41 10.40
CA PHE A 255 -6.55 -7.46 9.29
C PHE A 255 -5.73 -7.89 8.07
N PRO A 256 -6.20 -8.89 7.30
CA PRO A 256 -5.56 -9.27 6.04
C PRO A 256 -5.69 -8.15 5.03
N SER A 257 -4.57 -7.56 4.61
CA SER A 257 -4.57 -6.32 3.82
C SER A 257 -3.35 -6.24 2.89
N VAL A 258 -3.53 -5.52 1.78
CA VAL A 258 -2.45 -5.08 0.86
C VAL A 258 -2.08 -3.60 1.05
N ARG A 259 -2.74 -2.92 2.00
CA ARG A 259 -2.48 -1.55 2.47
C ARG A 259 -1.69 -1.54 3.77
#